data_AF-A0A438EH15-F1
#
_entry.id   AF-A0A438EH15-F1
#
_cell.length_a   1.000
_cell.length_b   1.000
_cell.length_c   1.000
_cell.angle_alpha   90.00
_cell.angle_beta   90.00
_cell.angle_gamma   90.00
#
_symmetry.space_group_name_H-M   'P 1'
#
loop_
_entity.id
_entity.type
_entity.pdbx_description
1 polymer ?
#
loop_
_entity_poly.entity_id
_entity_poly.type
_entity_poly.pdbx_seq_one_letter_code
_entity_poly.pdbx_strand_id
1 'polypeptide(L)'
;MKGKKGKFVVVDEGFGLELEDLLRASAYVVGKSRSGIVYRVVAGRVSGASPTVVAVRRLSEGDGTWRLKDFESEVEAIARVHHQNIVRLRAYYYANDEKLLVSDFIRNGSLHTALHGNISITPFIS
;
A
#
# COMPACT_ATOMS: atom_id res chain seq x y z
N MET A 1 -23.34 11.43 0.75
CA MET A 1 -22.73 10.08 0.64
C MET A 1 -22.46 9.60 2.06
N LYS A 2 -23.13 8.54 2.54
CA LYS A 2 -22.86 7.99 3.89
C LYS A 2 -21.45 7.41 3.87
N GLY A 3 -20.52 8.05 4.57
CA GLY A 3 -19.15 7.54 4.72
C GLY A 3 -19.19 6.13 5.30
N LYS A 4 -18.59 5.17 4.60
CA LYS A 4 -18.35 3.83 5.17
C LYS A 4 -17.52 4.04 6.44
N LYS A 5 -17.94 3.47 7.58
CA LYS A 5 -17.20 3.53 8.85
C LYS A 5 -15.93 2.67 8.74
N GLY A 6 -14.88 3.22 8.14
CA GLY A 6 -13.54 2.65 8.18
C GLY A 6 -12.65 3.40 9.18
N LYS A 7 -11.60 2.72 9.64
CA LYS A 7 -10.59 3.26 10.56
C LYS A 7 -9.27 3.36 9.81
N PHE A 8 -8.73 4.56 9.70
CA PHE A 8 -7.34 4.79 9.26
C PHE A 8 -6.46 4.91 10.50
N VAL A 9 -5.37 4.15 10.54
CA VAL A 9 -4.47 4.10 11.70
C VAL A 9 -3.06 4.29 11.21
N VAL A 10 -2.43 5.36 11.69
CA VAL A 10 -0.99 5.59 11.52
C VAL A 10 -0.27 4.78 12.58
N VAL A 11 0.66 3.93 12.15
CA VAL A 11 1.48 3.09 13.04
C VAL A 11 2.90 3.64 13.20
N ASP A 12 3.25 4.66 12.43
CA ASP A 12 4.56 5.29 12.43
C ASP A 12 4.45 6.77 12.80
N GLU A 13 5.04 7.16 13.92
CA GLU A 13 4.96 8.52 14.49
C GLU A 13 5.44 9.63 13.53
N GLY A 14 6.31 9.29 12.56
CA GLY A 14 6.80 10.25 11.55
C GLY A 14 5.89 10.39 10.32
N PHE A 15 4.79 9.65 10.23
CA PHE A 15 3.94 9.60 9.05
C PHE A 15 2.75 10.55 9.15
N GLY A 16 2.87 11.71 8.51
CA GLY A 16 1.85 12.77 8.55
C GLY A 16 0.92 12.84 7.35
N LEU A 17 0.55 11.71 6.72
CA LEU A 17 -0.52 11.71 5.71
C LEU A 17 -1.83 11.27 6.38
N GLU A 18 -2.89 12.02 6.13
CA GLU A 18 -4.25 11.68 6.58
C GLU A 18 -4.99 10.85 5.52
N LEU A 19 -6.15 10.30 5.90
CA LEU A 19 -6.98 9.55 4.95
C LEU A 19 -7.46 10.45 3.81
N GLU A 20 -7.83 11.70 4.09
CA GLU A 20 -8.22 12.68 3.09
C GLU A 20 -7.11 12.95 2.07
N ASP A 21 -5.85 12.99 2.50
CA ASP A 21 -4.71 13.17 1.60
C ASP A 21 -4.58 12.00 0.61
N LEU A 22 -4.75 10.76 1.11
CA LEU A 22 -4.71 9.56 0.27
C LEU A 22 -5.86 9.52 -0.73
N LEU A 23 -7.06 9.97 -0.34
CA LEU A 23 -8.24 10.00 -1.21
C LEU A 23 -8.14 11.07 -2.31
N ARG A 24 -7.38 12.14 -2.07
CA ARG A 24 -7.14 13.22 -3.06
C ARG A 24 -5.90 12.98 -3.92
N ALA A 25 -5.07 12.01 -3.55
CA ALA A 25 -3.81 11.73 -4.23
C ALA A 25 -4.00 11.06 -5.60
N SER A 26 -3.02 11.24 -6.48
CA SER A 26 -2.94 10.47 -7.72
C SER A 26 -2.44 9.06 -7.43
N ALA A 27 -3.07 8.04 -8.00
CA ALA A 27 -2.74 6.64 -7.80
C ALA A 27 -2.48 5.93 -9.13
N TYR A 28 -1.41 5.12 -9.18
CA TYR A 28 -0.99 4.36 -10.35
C TYR A 28 -0.82 2.89 -9.98
N VAL A 29 -1.41 1.98 -10.73
CA VAL A 29 -1.24 0.54 -10.50
C VAL A 29 0.21 0.15 -10.78
N VAL A 30 0.87 -0.49 -9.82
CA VAL A 30 2.24 -1.01 -10.00
C VAL A 30 2.30 -2.53 -10.05
N GLY A 31 1.27 -3.22 -9.55
CA GLY A 31 1.21 -4.67 -9.63
C GLY A 31 -0.12 -5.24 -9.14
N LYS A 32 -0.48 -6.40 -9.70
CA LYS A 32 -1.64 -7.20 -9.29
C LYS A 32 -1.18 -8.62 -9.00
N SER A 33 -1.68 -9.18 -7.92
CA SER A 33 -1.40 -10.56 -7.49
C SER A 33 -2.66 -11.16 -6.87
N ARG A 34 -2.65 -12.45 -6.55
CA ARG A 34 -3.73 -13.11 -5.79
C ARG A 34 -4.04 -12.40 -4.48
N SER A 35 -3.01 -11.90 -3.80
CA SER A 35 -3.15 -11.20 -2.52
C SER A 35 -3.76 -9.80 -2.63
N GLY A 36 -3.92 -9.26 -3.84
CA GLY A 36 -4.46 -7.92 -4.07
C GLY A 36 -3.65 -7.08 -5.05
N ILE A 37 -3.89 -5.77 -5.02
CA ILE A 37 -3.34 -4.79 -5.95
C ILE A 37 -2.46 -3.81 -5.17
N VAL A 38 -1.31 -3.47 -5.74
CA VAL A 38 -0.43 -2.43 -5.21
C VAL A 38 -0.52 -1.21 -6.11
N TYR A 39 -0.68 -0.06 -5.47
CA TYR A 39 -0.72 1.25 -6.08
C TYR A 39 0.47 2.08 -5.61
N ARG A 40 1.11 2.80 -6.53
CA ARG A 40 1.96 3.94 -6.21
C ARG A 40 1.06 5.15 -6.06
N VAL A 41 1.06 5.76 -4.88
CA VAL A 41 0.24 6.94 -4.57
C VAL A 41 1.15 8.14 -4.34
N VAL A 42 0.83 9.25 -4.99
CA VAL A 42 1.55 10.52 -4.91
C VAL A 42 0.63 11.53 -4.23
N ALA A 43 0.85 11.74 -2.93
CA ALA A 43 0.09 12.67 -2.11
C ALA A 43 0.82 14.02 -2.06
N GLY A 44 0.14 15.09 -2.49
CA GLY A 44 0.62 16.45 -2.33
C GLY A 44 0.40 16.93 -0.90
N ARG A 45 1.43 17.49 -0.26
CA ARG A 45 1.24 18.19 1.01
C ARG A 45 0.64 19.57 0.76
N VAL A 46 -0.31 19.97 1.61
CA VAL A 46 -0.95 21.29 1.57
C VAL A 46 0.06 22.44 1.81
N SER A 47 1.27 22.14 2.30
CA SER A 47 2.26 23.12 2.77
C SER A 47 3.41 23.44 1.80
N GLY A 48 3.28 23.18 0.49
CA GLY A 48 4.33 23.51 -0.49
C GLY A 48 5.60 22.65 -0.43
N ALA A 49 5.60 21.59 0.38
CA ALA A 49 6.67 20.60 0.45
C ALA A 49 6.62 19.62 -0.73
N SER A 50 7.72 18.92 -0.98
CA SER A 50 7.78 17.84 -1.97
C SER A 50 6.69 16.79 -1.73
N PRO A 51 6.08 16.22 -2.79
CA PRO A 51 5.01 15.23 -2.64
C PRO A 51 5.53 13.97 -1.94
N THR A 52 4.71 13.43 -1.05
CA THR A 52 4.98 12.15 -0.39
C THR A 52 4.55 11.04 -1.33
N VAL A 53 5.44 10.06 -1.56
CA VAL A 53 5.15 8.91 -2.42
C VAL A 53 5.10 7.64 -1.57
N VAL A 54 3.97 6.95 -1.59
CA VAL A 54 3.74 5.72 -0.81
C VAL A 54 3.27 4.58 -1.70
N ALA A 55 3.50 3.35 -1.25
CA ALA A 55 2.86 2.17 -1.79
C ALA A 55 1.61 1.85 -0.97
N VAL A 56 0.46 1.78 -1.63
CA VAL A 56 -0.81 1.34 -1.03
C VAL A 56 -1.14 -0.03 -1.56
N ARG A 57 -1.14 -1.04 -0.70
CA ARG A 57 -1.59 -2.40 -1.04
C ARG A 57 -3.03 -2.56 -0.61
N ARG A 58 -3.94 -2.67 -1.58
CA ARG A 58 -5.31 -3.10 -1.36
C ARG A 58 -5.34 -4.61 -1.31
N LEU A 59 -5.68 -5.18 -0.16
CA LEU A 59 -5.76 -6.62 0.01
C LEU A 59 -7.01 -7.17 -0.69
N SER A 60 -6.87 -8.34 -1.30
CA SER A 60 -8.04 -9.10 -1.77
C SER A 60 -8.80 -9.65 -0.56
N GLU A 61 -10.13 -9.69 -0.64
CA GLU A 61 -10.95 -10.26 0.43
C GLU A 61 -10.77 -11.77 0.61
N GLY A 62 -10.16 -12.46 -0.38
CA GLY A 62 -9.96 -13.91 -0.32
C GLY A 62 -11.26 -14.70 -0.17
N ASP A 63 -11.12 -15.94 0.27
CA ASP A 63 -12.19 -16.88 0.63
C ASP A 63 -12.59 -16.80 2.12
N GLY A 64 -11.94 -15.92 2.89
CA GLY A 64 -12.15 -15.80 4.33
C GLY A 64 -12.16 -14.35 4.80
N THR A 65 -13.28 -13.93 5.39
CA THR A 65 -13.40 -12.64 6.08
C THR A 65 -12.48 -12.62 7.29
N TRP A 66 -11.28 -12.06 7.16
CA TRP A 66 -10.43 -11.76 8.32
C TRP A 66 -11.22 -10.89 9.29
N ARG A 67 -11.34 -11.31 10.55
CA ARG A 67 -11.94 -10.46 11.58
C ARG A 67 -10.98 -9.30 11.85
N LEU A 68 -11.53 -8.15 12.24
CA LEU A 68 -10.74 -6.95 12.54
C LEU A 68 -9.59 -7.24 13.51
N LYS A 69 -9.85 -8.01 14.58
CA LYS A 69 -8.82 -8.36 15.57
C LYS A 69 -7.64 -9.13 14.99
N ASP A 70 -7.91 -10.07 14.08
CA ASP A 70 -6.86 -10.88 13.45
C ASP A 70 -6.00 -9.99 12.55
N PHE A 71 -6.66 -9.12 11.78
CA PHE A 71 -5.98 -8.13 10.94
C PHE A 71 -5.13 -7.15 11.76
N GLU A 72 -5.67 -6.56 12.83
CA GLU A 72 -4.94 -5.63 13.69
C GLU A 72 -3.72 -6.31 14.33
N SER A 73 -3.88 -7.53 14.85
CA SER A 73 -2.77 -8.30 15.45
C SER A 73 -1.62 -8.55 14.46
N GLU A 74 -1.93 -8.97 13.23
CA GLU A 74 -0.93 -9.20 12.18
C GLU A 74 -0.24 -7.90 11.76
N VAL A 75 -1.01 -6.83 11.58
CA VAL A 75 -0.49 -5.53 11.16
C VAL A 75 0.38 -4.91 12.25
N GLU A 76 0.00 -5.01 13.51
CA GLU A 76 0.82 -4.56 14.64
C GLU A 76 2.13 -5.36 14.73
N ALA A 77 2.11 -6.67 14.47
CA ALA A 77 3.32 -7.48 14.42
C ALA A 77 4.28 -7.01 13.31
N ILE A 78 3.75 -6.70 12.13
CA ILE A 78 4.53 -6.14 11.02
C ILE A 78 5.04 -4.74 11.35
N ALA A 79 4.22 -3.88 11.97
CA ALA A 79 4.57 -2.51 12.30
C ALA A 79 5.73 -2.40 13.31
N ARG A 80 5.91 -3.40 14.19
CA ARG A 80 7.05 -3.47 15.12
C ARG A 80 8.38 -3.75 14.43
N VAL A 81 8.39 -4.22 13.19
CA VAL A 81 9.62 -4.53 12.45
C VAL A 81 10.24 -3.25 11.90
N HIS A 82 11.40 -2.88 12.44
CA HIS A 82 12.18 -1.73 11.97
C HIS A 82 13.62 -2.14 11.62
N HIS A 83 13.92 -2.19 10.33
CA HIS A 83 15.24 -2.57 9.83
C HIS A 83 15.54 -1.91 8.47
N GLN A 84 16.81 -1.58 8.19
CA GLN A 84 17.23 -0.89 6.96
C GLN A 84 16.84 -1.62 5.66
N ASN A 85 16.76 -2.96 5.71
CA ASN A 85 16.44 -3.80 4.56
C ASN A 85 14.98 -4.24 4.50
N ILE A 86 14.11 -3.71 5.36
CA ILE A 86 12.68 -4.04 5.39
C ILE A 86 11.89 -2.75 5.15
N VAL A 87 10.97 -2.81 4.17
CA VAL A 87 10.13 -1.66 3.85
C VAL A 87 9.22 -1.35 5.05
N ARG A 88 9.28 -0.10 5.51
CA ARG A 88 8.53 0.34 6.68
C ARG A 88 7.04 0.44 6.37
N LEU A 89 6.22 -0.23 7.18
CA LEU A 89 4.79 0.01 7.22
C LEU A 89 4.53 1.34 7.94
N ARG A 90 3.71 2.20 7.35
CA ARG A 90 3.44 3.56 7.82
C ARG A 90 2.04 3.70 8.41
N ALA A 91 1.05 3.08 7.77
CA ALA A 91 -0.34 3.12 8.20
C ALA A 91 -1.14 1.92 7.64
N TYR A 92 -2.35 1.75 8.13
CA TYR A 92 -3.35 0.85 7.53
C TYR A 92 -4.74 1.48 7.54
N TYR A 93 -5.59 1.01 6.64
CA TYR A 93 -7.03 1.29 6.65
C TYR A 93 -7.79 -0.02 6.77
N TYR A 94 -8.82 -0.04 7.60
CA TYR A 94 -9.74 -1.15 7.71
C TYR A 94 -11.19 -0.69 7.66
N ALA A 95 -11.96 -1.30 6.77
CA ALA A 95 -13.40 -1.32 6.73
C ALA A 95 -13.87 -2.76 6.46
N ASN A 96 -15.17 -3.01 6.60
CA ASN A 96 -15.73 -4.36 6.38
C ASN A 96 -15.38 -4.92 5.00
N ASP A 97 -15.36 -4.07 3.98
CA ASP A 97 -15.18 -4.45 2.57
C ASP A 97 -13.86 -3.95 1.96
N GLU A 98 -12.98 -3.37 2.78
CA GLU A 98 -11.75 -2.78 2.29
C GLU A 98 -10.64 -2.79 3.33
N LYS A 99 -9.47 -3.28 2.94
CA LYS A 99 -8.28 -3.32 3.78
C LYS A 99 -7.10 -2.81 2.98
N LEU A 100 -6.44 -1.77 3.49
CA LEU A 100 -5.28 -1.15 2.85
C LEU A 100 -4.08 -1.20 3.79
N LEU A 101 -2.91 -1.49 3.23
CA LEU A 101 -1.62 -1.31 3.89
C LEU A 101 -0.86 -0.18 3.19
N VAL A 102 -0.29 0.75 3.96
CA VAL A 102 0.45 1.90 3.46
C VAL A 102 1.90 1.79 3.90
N SER A 103 2.83 1.86 2.95
CA SER A 103 4.27 1.69 3.19
C SER A 103 5.09 2.62 2.30
N ASP A 104 6.40 2.69 2.54
CA ASP A 104 7.31 3.41 1.67
C ASP A 104 7.31 2.86 0.24
N PHE A 105 7.30 3.74 -0.75
CA PHE A 105 7.40 3.33 -2.14
C PHE A 105 8.86 3.07 -2.54
N ILE A 106 9.17 1.84 -2.97
CA ILE A 106 10.48 1.47 -3.51
C ILE A 106 10.50 1.73 -5.02
N ARG A 107 11.38 2.64 -5.46
CA ARG A 107 11.44 3.10 -6.86
C ARG A 107 12.04 2.08 -7.83
N ASN A 108 12.89 1.19 -7.34
CA ASN A 108 13.66 0.26 -8.18
C ASN A 108 12.84 -0.98 -8.62
N GLY A 109 11.54 -1.00 -8.34
CA GLY A 109 10.67 -2.12 -8.69
C GLY A 109 10.95 -3.37 -7.86
N SER A 110 10.54 -4.53 -8.38
CA SER A 110 10.70 -5.80 -7.69
C SER A 110 12.10 -6.41 -7.93
N LEU A 111 12.63 -7.11 -6.93
CA LEU A 111 13.89 -7.86 -7.08
C LEU A 111 13.80 -8.88 -8.22
N HIS A 112 12.63 -9.52 -8.39
CA HIS A 112 12.39 -10.45 -9.50
C HIS A 112 12.65 -9.79 -10.86
N THR A 113 12.13 -8.57 -11.07
CA THR A 113 12.37 -7.81 -12.30
C THR A 113 13.83 -7.46 -12.48
N ALA A 114 14.53 -7.09 -11.39
CA ALA A 114 15.95 -6.77 -11.45
C ALA A 114 16.82 -7.99 -11.81
N LEU A 115 16.45 -9.19 -11.35
CA LEU A 115 17.20 -10.43 -11.59
C LEU A 115 16.89 -11.09 -12.94
N HIS A 116 15.64 -11.01 -13.41
CA HIS A 116 15.20 -11.75 -14.60
C HIS A 116 14.91 -10.88 -15.82
N GLY A 117 14.99 -9.54 -15.68
CA GLY A 117 14.53 -8.61 -16.71
C GLY A 117 13.02 -8.70 -16.94
N ASN A 118 12.49 -7.81 -17.79
CA ASN A 118 11.14 -8.01 -18.31
C ASN A 118 11.19 -9.10 -19.37
N ILE A 119 10.68 -10.30 -19.05
CA ILE A 119 10.31 -11.28 -20.09
C ILE A 119 9.02 -10.77 -20.73
N SER A 120 9.11 -9.65 -21.46
CA SER A 120 8.15 -9.34 -22.49
C SER A 120 8.40 -10.37 -23.59
N ILE A 121 7.58 -11.42 -23.58
CA ILE A 121 7.43 -12.33 -24.72
C ILE A 121 7.13 -11.41 -25.91
N THR A 122 8.14 -11.14 -26.74
CA THR A 122 7.96 -10.44 -28.01
C THR A 122 6.95 -11.25 -28.81
N PRO A 123 5.84 -10.65 -29.30
CA PRO A 123 4.96 -11.38 -30.18
C PRO A 123 5.77 -11.71 -31.43
N PHE A 124 5.81 -13.00 -31.79
CA PHE A 124 6.22 -13.41 -33.13
C PHE A 124 5.27 -12.71 -34.10
N ILE A 125 5.79 -11.73 -34.81
CA ILE A 125 5.16 -11.18 -36.00
C ILE A 125 5.26 -12.26 -37.07
N SER A 126 4.11 -12.75 -37.54
CA SER A 126 3.97 -13.38 -38.86
C SER A 126 3.23 -12.43 -39.78
#